data_AF-A0A6L4YUZ3-F1
#
_entry.id   AF-A0A6L4YUZ3-F1
#
_cell.length_a   1.000
_cell.length_b   1.000
_cell.length_c   1.000
_cell.angle_alpha   90.00
_cell.angle_beta   90.00
_cell.angle_gamma   90.00
#
_symmetry.space_group_name_H-M   'P 1'
#
loop_
_entity.id
_entity.type
_entity.pdbx_description
1 polymer ?
#
loop_
_entity_poly.entity_id
_entity_poly.type
_entity_poly.pdbx_seq_one_letter_code
_entity_poly.pdbx_strand_id
1 'polypeptide(L)'
;MKIKLPDPKYRYSFFTLTLLVLIIAIVRVMTLSDNELSWDVFGYYIHLPAAFIYHDHALQNIGWIQDIMSKYPVTGTLYQLSTGPDGNPIFFFLMGMSFFYAPWFFAGHLLAMNSGYPADGFSLPYQYSIALGAIFYTIIGLVYLRKILLGLFNDKTSSLILVIIVLGTNYLHFMTVKNLETANVLFMMVALITWNTIRWIQDHKPLNMIALAALVVLTALVKPSEVMVLLIPLLWGVYNRESLAVKLKEFWQYRSQVLLAVGVGLILALPQMIYWKAETGHFLFDSYKNPGVGLDLNSPHILQVLFSFKKGWLVYTPVMIFAILGFSSLYKRNRGIFTPVLIYSFIAFYILASWTEWWYGASWSIRPMITLYPLLAIPLGYMVEAVYKRKIATKVLFTTAVAGFVVLNLFQTWQLNNYIIDPYRMTKDYYFAIFGKTTISPETRNLLAIDRPLTETGTFTKETEYNRRNIGYYDFEQPDTNRYQNYVADSLHGKAFRLDESMGFSPEIRTTYSGLTNKDHAWIRAGVDIFIPEGYREELPLLVLTFERKEGAYGYRSYGIDTSIYKPGQWGKIQVDYLTPNIRSNDDFFKIYIWHRGKSPVFIDNLKADVFEPRY
;
A
#
# COMPACT_ATOMS: atom_id res chain seq x y z
N MET A 1 23.12 -14.42 33.53
CA MET A 1 23.40 -14.40 32.07
C MET A 1 24.72 -13.68 31.85
N LYS A 2 25.86 -14.39 31.77
CA LYS A 2 27.17 -13.75 31.52
C LYS A 2 27.18 -13.25 30.08
N ILE A 3 27.17 -11.93 29.88
CA ILE A 3 27.35 -11.30 28.58
C ILE A 3 28.76 -11.66 28.11
N LYS A 4 28.89 -12.73 27.32
CA LYS A 4 30.12 -13.01 26.59
C LYS A 4 30.35 -11.82 25.67
N LEU A 5 31.41 -11.05 25.93
CA LEU A 5 31.92 -10.05 25.01
C LEU A 5 32.00 -10.68 23.61
N PRO A 6 31.61 -9.96 22.54
CA PRO A 6 31.71 -10.49 21.19
C PRO A 6 33.15 -10.92 20.89
N ASP A 7 33.30 -12.05 20.21
CA ASP A 7 34.59 -12.53 19.70
C ASP A 7 35.36 -11.34 19.10
N PRO A 8 36.64 -11.10 19.50
CA PRO A 8 37.42 -9.98 19.00
C PRO A 8 37.40 -9.81 17.49
N LYS A 9 37.14 -10.89 16.74
CA LYS A 9 37.01 -10.92 15.29
C LYS A 9 35.80 -10.15 14.72
N TYR A 10 34.74 -9.90 15.49
CA TYR A 10 33.46 -9.35 14.98
C TYR A 10 32.97 -8.06 15.68
N ARG A 11 33.90 -7.26 16.22
CA ARG A 11 33.60 -6.09 17.05
C ARG A 11 32.93 -4.95 16.25
N TYR A 12 33.39 -4.62 15.05
CA TYR A 12 32.91 -3.46 14.29
C TYR A 12 31.44 -3.60 13.91
N SER A 13 31.05 -4.74 13.33
CA SER A 13 29.65 -4.95 12.94
C SER A 13 28.73 -5.05 14.16
N PHE A 14 29.22 -5.53 15.30
CA PHE A 14 28.44 -5.56 16.54
C PHE A 14 28.19 -4.14 17.06
N PHE A 15 29.23 -3.32 17.23
CA PHE A 15 29.07 -1.92 17.65
C PHE A 15 28.21 -1.13 16.67
N THR A 16 28.39 -1.36 15.37
CA THR A 16 27.56 -0.73 14.32
C THR A 16 26.09 -1.11 14.50
N LEU A 17 25.78 -2.41 14.64
CA LEU A 17 24.42 -2.87 14.85
C LEU A 17 23.81 -2.25 16.11
N THR A 18 24.54 -2.27 17.23
CA THR A 18 24.06 -1.68 18.50
C THR A 18 23.79 -0.19 18.34
N LEU A 19 24.69 0.56 17.70
CA LEU A 19 24.51 1.99 17.47
C LEU A 19 23.30 2.28 16.58
N LEU A 20 23.13 1.54 15.47
CA LEU A 20 22.00 1.70 14.57
C LEU A 20 20.67 1.38 15.26
N VAL A 21 20.63 0.31 16.06
CA VAL A 21 19.45 -0.04 16.87
C VAL A 21 19.13 1.05 17.89
N LEU A 22 20.15 1.59 18.58
CA LEU A 22 19.95 2.70 19.52
C LEU A 22 19.42 3.95 18.83
N ILE A 23 19.97 4.32 17.67
CA ILE A 23 19.47 5.43 16.86
C ILE A 23 18.00 5.21 16.49
N ILE A 24 17.66 4.03 15.95
CA ILE A 24 16.28 3.71 15.57
C ILE A 24 15.35 3.79 16.78
N ALA A 25 15.75 3.19 17.91
CA ALA A 25 14.93 3.17 19.11
C ALA A 25 14.70 4.57 19.68
N ILE A 26 15.76 5.38 19.78
CA ILE A 26 15.68 6.77 20.27
C ILE A 26 14.77 7.60 19.35
N VAL A 27 15.02 7.56 18.04
CA VAL A 27 14.19 8.32 17.08
C VAL A 27 12.75 7.83 17.14
N ARG A 28 12.50 6.52 17.17
CA ARG A 28 11.13 5.97 17.26
C ARG A 28 10.41 6.51 18.48
N VAL A 29 11.05 6.47 19.65
CA VAL A 29 10.47 6.98 20.91
C VAL A 29 10.16 8.48 20.79
N MET A 30 11.04 9.27 20.15
CA MET A 30 10.83 10.70 19.94
C MET A 30 9.72 11.02 18.92
N THR A 31 9.45 10.12 17.99
CA THR A 31 8.46 10.29 16.92
C THR A 31 7.17 9.50 17.15
N LEU A 32 6.97 8.93 18.35
CA LEU A 32 5.71 8.29 18.70
C LEU A 32 4.58 9.32 18.68
N SER A 33 3.46 8.92 18.08
CA SER A 33 2.23 9.69 18.04
C SER A 33 1.10 8.96 18.78
N ASP A 34 0.00 9.66 19.01
CA ASP A 34 -1.24 9.12 19.55
C ASP A 34 -2.13 8.47 18.48
N ASN A 35 -1.64 8.33 17.23
CA ASN A 35 -2.39 7.81 16.10
C ASN A 35 -1.65 6.73 15.28
N GLU A 36 -0.93 5.85 15.95
CA GLU A 36 -0.11 4.78 15.33
C GLU A 36 -0.94 3.66 14.69
N LEU A 37 -2.14 3.40 15.20
CA LEU A 37 -3.06 2.35 14.73
C LEU A 37 -4.04 2.85 13.66
N SER A 38 -3.61 3.81 12.82
CA SER A 38 -4.44 4.42 11.77
C SER A 38 -4.20 3.85 10.37
N TRP A 39 -5.10 4.19 9.44
CA TRP A 39 -5.00 3.87 8.01
C TRP A 39 -4.82 2.38 7.73
N ASP A 40 -3.80 1.97 7.00
CA ASP A 40 -3.53 0.55 6.72
C ASP A 40 -3.26 -0.24 8.02
N VAL A 41 -2.63 0.39 9.02
CA VAL A 41 -2.34 -0.24 10.31
C VAL A 41 -3.62 -0.60 11.04
N PHE A 42 -4.64 0.27 10.97
CA PHE A 42 -5.97 -0.04 11.51
C PHE A 42 -6.49 -1.37 10.94
N GLY A 43 -6.44 -1.55 9.63
CA GLY A 43 -6.90 -2.77 8.96
C GLY A 43 -6.06 -4.00 9.25
N TYR A 44 -4.74 -3.85 9.44
CA TYR A 44 -3.86 -4.92 9.91
C TYR A 44 -4.13 -5.34 11.36
N TYR A 45 -4.62 -4.41 12.17
CA TYR A 45 -4.74 -4.56 13.61
C TYR A 45 -6.13 -5.04 14.05
N ILE A 46 -7.19 -4.58 13.37
CA ILE A 46 -8.60 -4.69 13.79
C ILE A 46 -9.07 -6.11 14.10
N HIS A 47 -8.44 -7.14 13.52
CA HIS A 47 -8.68 -8.55 13.86
C HIS A 47 -8.55 -8.84 15.36
N LEU A 48 -7.61 -8.19 16.06
CA LEU A 48 -7.33 -8.42 17.48
C LEU A 48 -8.45 -7.89 18.40
N PRO A 49 -8.81 -6.59 18.38
CA PRO A 49 -9.91 -6.11 19.19
C PRO A 49 -11.24 -6.78 18.82
N ALA A 50 -11.48 -7.05 17.53
CA ALA A 50 -12.66 -7.78 17.09
C ALA A 50 -12.77 -9.16 17.76
N ALA A 51 -11.69 -9.94 17.81
CA ALA A 51 -11.70 -11.26 18.42
C ALA A 51 -11.73 -11.23 19.97
N PHE A 52 -10.91 -10.39 20.58
CA PHE A 52 -10.59 -10.50 22.02
C PHE A 52 -11.29 -9.49 22.93
N ILE A 53 -11.83 -8.40 22.38
CA ILE A 53 -12.52 -7.35 23.17
C ILE A 53 -14.00 -7.33 22.83
N TYR A 54 -14.32 -7.23 21.53
CA TYR A 54 -15.70 -7.07 21.06
C TYR A 54 -16.39 -8.40 20.76
N HIS A 55 -15.62 -9.50 20.70
CA HIS A 55 -16.10 -10.85 20.35
C HIS A 55 -16.86 -10.92 19.01
N ASP A 56 -16.52 -10.03 18.07
CA ASP A 56 -17.15 -9.85 16.76
C ASP A 56 -16.16 -10.14 15.62
N HIS A 57 -15.58 -11.33 15.63
CA HIS A 57 -14.60 -11.77 14.61
C HIS A 57 -15.19 -11.90 13.20
N ALA A 58 -16.52 -11.95 13.07
CA ALA A 58 -17.25 -12.04 11.80
C ALA A 58 -17.80 -10.67 11.33
N LEU A 59 -17.54 -9.58 12.06
CA LEU A 59 -18.04 -8.23 11.76
C LEU A 59 -19.57 -8.16 11.62
N GLN A 60 -20.29 -8.97 12.39
CA GLN A 60 -21.76 -8.97 12.39
C GLN A 60 -22.32 -7.65 12.92
N ASN A 61 -21.57 -6.94 13.77
CA ASN A 61 -21.96 -5.64 14.29
C ASN A 61 -20.83 -4.61 14.15
N ILE A 62 -20.85 -3.86 13.05
CA ILE A 62 -19.87 -2.79 12.81
C ILE A 62 -20.06 -1.54 13.70
N GLY A 63 -21.08 -1.49 14.56
CA GLY A 63 -21.37 -0.34 15.41
C GLY A 63 -20.21 0.03 16.36
N TRP A 64 -19.50 -0.96 16.90
CA TRP A 64 -18.33 -0.68 17.74
C TRP A 64 -17.17 -0.05 16.94
N ILE A 65 -17.06 -0.36 15.65
CA ILE A 65 -16.06 0.27 14.76
C ILE A 65 -16.41 1.74 14.57
N GLN A 66 -17.69 2.06 14.37
CA GLN A 66 -18.17 3.43 14.26
C GLN A 66 -17.92 4.22 15.55
N ASP A 67 -18.15 3.60 16.71
CA ASP A 67 -17.82 4.18 18.01
C ASP A 67 -16.31 4.47 18.14
N ILE A 68 -15.46 3.54 17.72
CA ILE A 68 -14.00 3.74 17.71
C ILE A 68 -13.60 4.88 16.76
N MET A 69 -14.17 4.94 15.56
CA MET A 69 -13.92 6.02 14.60
C MET A 69 -14.37 7.40 15.12
N SER A 70 -15.40 7.44 15.98
CA SER A 70 -15.84 8.70 16.62
C SER A 70 -14.89 9.17 17.73
N LYS A 71 -14.19 8.23 18.38
CA LYS A 71 -13.31 8.49 19.53
C LYS A 71 -11.85 8.71 19.13
N TYR A 72 -11.41 8.06 18.05
CA TYR A 72 -10.02 8.01 17.64
C TYR A 72 -9.89 8.29 16.13
N PRO A 73 -8.86 9.02 15.70
CA PRO A 73 -8.63 9.35 14.28
C PRO A 73 -8.03 8.17 13.48
N VAL A 74 -8.62 6.98 13.60
CA VAL A 74 -8.12 5.72 13.02
C VAL A 74 -8.21 5.67 11.50
N THR A 75 -9.22 6.29 10.88
CA THR A 75 -9.35 6.33 9.42
C THR A 75 -10.33 7.41 8.97
N GLY A 76 -10.10 8.01 7.79
CA GLY A 76 -11.04 8.93 7.16
C GLY A 76 -12.14 8.24 6.35
N THR A 77 -11.89 7.01 5.89
CA THR A 77 -12.87 6.16 5.19
C THR A 77 -12.72 4.71 5.64
N LEU A 78 -13.80 3.93 5.70
CA LEU A 78 -13.76 2.55 6.19
C LEU A 78 -13.33 1.54 5.10
N TYR A 79 -12.28 1.87 4.35
CA TYR A 79 -11.76 1.02 3.26
C TYR A 79 -11.03 -0.24 3.75
N GLN A 80 -10.76 -0.32 5.06
CA GLN A 80 -10.14 -1.48 5.72
C GLN A 80 -11.11 -2.66 5.84
N LEU A 81 -12.39 -2.45 5.52
CA LEU A 81 -13.38 -3.50 5.36
C LEU A 81 -13.69 -3.69 3.87
N SER A 82 -13.96 -4.95 3.52
CA SER A 82 -14.39 -5.39 2.19
C SER A 82 -15.78 -6.00 2.29
N THR A 83 -16.30 -6.50 1.16
CA THR A 83 -17.63 -7.09 1.10
C THR A 83 -17.55 -8.55 0.64
N GLY A 84 -18.15 -9.43 1.44
CA GLY A 84 -18.29 -10.86 1.16
C GLY A 84 -19.29 -11.14 0.04
N PRO A 85 -19.41 -12.42 -0.39
CA PRO A 85 -20.33 -12.82 -1.46
C PRO A 85 -21.80 -12.43 -1.19
N ASP A 86 -22.22 -12.47 0.07
CA ASP A 86 -23.60 -12.20 0.48
C ASP A 86 -23.86 -10.73 0.84
N GLY A 87 -22.89 -9.84 0.57
CA GLY A 87 -22.99 -8.42 0.93
C GLY A 87 -22.57 -8.11 2.38
N ASN A 88 -22.20 -9.12 3.17
CA ASN A 88 -21.71 -8.96 4.53
C ASN A 88 -20.33 -8.28 4.58
N PRO A 89 -20.04 -7.47 5.62
CA PRO A 89 -18.72 -6.90 5.81
C PRO A 89 -17.71 -8.00 6.17
N ILE A 90 -16.52 -7.93 5.57
CA ILE A 90 -15.39 -8.82 5.88
C ILE A 90 -14.12 -7.99 6.03
N PHE A 91 -13.09 -8.53 6.67
CA PHE A 91 -11.79 -7.85 6.74
C PHE A 91 -11.15 -7.77 5.35
N PHE A 92 -10.67 -6.58 4.99
CA PHE A 92 -9.95 -6.35 3.73
C PHE A 92 -8.54 -6.96 3.75
N PHE A 93 -7.85 -6.85 4.89
CA PHE A 93 -6.50 -7.39 5.08
C PHE A 93 -6.52 -8.73 5.78
N LEU A 94 -5.53 -9.56 5.47
CA LEU A 94 -5.31 -10.83 6.17
C LEU A 94 -4.74 -10.61 7.58
N MET A 95 -4.92 -11.63 8.43
CA MET A 95 -4.52 -11.59 9.84
C MET A 95 -3.01 -11.67 10.10
N GLY A 96 -2.16 -11.71 9.07
CA GLY A 96 -0.73 -11.97 9.24
C GLY A 96 -0.03 -10.95 10.13
N MET A 97 -0.30 -9.66 9.94
CA MET A 97 0.24 -8.61 10.81
C MET A 97 -0.32 -8.69 12.24
N SER A 98 -1.57 -9.10 12.40
CA SER A 98 -2.21 -9.27 13.71
C SER A 98 -1.48 -10.30 14.57
N PHE A 99 -0.90 -11.35 13.99
CA PHE A 99 -0.05 -12.30 14.75
C PHE A 99 1.20 -11.62 15.35
N PHE A 100 1.80 -10.66 14.63
CA PHE A 100 2.93 -9.89 15.14
C PHE A 100 2.49 -8.79 16.11
N TYR A 101 1.24 -8.33 16.04
CA TYR A 101 0.73 -7.38 17.03
C TYR A 101 0.26 -8.05 18.32
N ALA A 102 -0.18 -9.30 18.27
CA ALA A 102 -0.81 -9.98 19.40
C ALA A 102 -0.03 -9.89 20.73
N PRO A 103 1.29 -10.16 20.80
CA PRO A 103 2.01 -10.08 22.09
C PRO A 103 1.96 -8.68 22.71
N TRP A 104 2.06 -7.66 21.87
CA TRP A 104 2.10 -6.26 22.28
C TRP A 104 0.70 -5.69 22.50
N PHE A 105 -0.30 -6.18 21.76
CA PHE A 105 -1.70 -5.94 22.02
C PHE A 105 -2.09 -6.40 23.42
N PHE A 106 -1.76 -7.64 23.79
CA PHE A 106 -2.07 -8.15 25.14
C PHE A 106 -1.31 -7.40 26.23
N ALA A 107 -0.06 -7.03 26.00
CA ALA A 107 0.67 -6.15 26.92
C ALA A 107 -0.01 -4.78 27.07
N GLY A 108 -0.47 -4.19 25.96
CA GLY A 108 -1.23 -2.93 25.95
C GLY A 108 -2.57 -3.05 26.66
N HIS A 109 -3.28 -4.17 26.47
CA HIS A 109 -4.54 -4.48 27.13
C HIS A 109 -4.37 -4.55 28.65
N LEU A 110 -3.37 -5.31 29.12
CA LEU A 110 -3.04 -5.39 30.53
C LEU A 110 -2.67 -4.02 31.10
N LEU A 111 -1.89 -3.22 30.38
CA LEU A 111 -1.56 -1.86 30.81
C LEU A 111 -2.82 -0.99 30.91
N ALA A 112 -3.71 -0.99 29.91
CA ALA A 112 -4.94 -0.20 29.91
C ALA A 112 -5.83 -0.53 31.12
N MET A 113 -6.07 -1.82 31.37
CA MET A 113 -6.86 -2.30 32.50
C MET A 113 -6.34 -1.82 33.87
N ASN A 114 -5.03 -1.57 33.99
CA ASN A 114 -4.38 -1.21 35.25
C ASN A 114 -3.98 0.28 35.36
N SER A 115 -4.27 1.10 34.36
CA SER A 115 -3.80 2.51 34.30
C SER A 115 -4.91 3.54 34.09
N GLY A 116 -6.18 3.14 34.18
CA GLY A 116 -7.33 4.03 34.04
C GLY A 116 -7.65 4.46 32.61
N TYR A 117 -6.93 3.92 31.62
CA TYR A 117 -7.24 4.11 30.20
C TYR A 117 -8.35 3.15 29.75
N PRO A 118 -9.15 3.52 28.74
CA PRO A 118 -10.13 2.61 28.15
C PRO A 118 -9.48 1.33 27.66
N ALA A 119 -9.96 0.17 28.09
CA ALA A 119 -9.51 -1.14 27.62
C ALA A 119 -10.23 -1.54 26.32
N ASP A 120 -10.28 -0.63 25.35
CA ASP A 120 -11.06 -0.74 24.09
C ASP A 120 -10.25 -1.22 22.88
N GLY A 121 -8.94 -1.40 23.04
CA GLY A 121 -8.04 -1.79 21.95
C GLY A 121 -7.38 -0.62 21.23
N PHE A 122 -7.72 0.64 21.54
CA PHE A 122 -7.26 1.79 20.73
C PHE A 122 -6.66 2.93 21.55
N SER A 123 -6.91 2.95 22.86
CA SER A 123 -6.30 3.91 23.78
C SER A 123 -4.77 3.87 23.79
N LEU A 124 -4.15 4.91 24.37
CA LEU A 124 -2.69 5.12 24.35
C LEU A 124 -1.85 3.88 24.74
N PRO A 125 -2.20 3.08 25.78
CA PRO A 125 -1.43 1.87 26.09
C PRO A 125 -1.28 0.89 24.92
N TYR A 126 -2.29 0.75 24.06
CA TYR A 126 -2.21 -0.12 22.87
C TYR A 126 -1.27 0.48 21.82
N GLN A 127 -1.48 1.76 21.50
CA GLN A 127 -0.69 2.51 20.52
C GLN A 127 0.81 2.39 20.84
N TYR A 128 1.19 2.70 22.08
CA TYR A 128 2.58 2.70 22.54
C TYR A 128 3.16 1.29 22.64
N SER A 129 2.40 0.35 23.21
CA SER A 129 2.87 -1.04 23.38
C SER A 129 3.19 -1.68 22.03
N ILE A 130 2.31 -1.52 21.04
CA ILE A 130 2.47 -2.08 19.70
C ILE A 130 3.61 -1.37 18.95
N ALA A 131 3.66 -0.04 18.98
CA ALA A 131 4.70 0.75 18.33
C ALA A 131 6.11 0.47 18.86
N LEU A 132 6.27 0.35 20.19
CA LEU A 132 7.55 0.00 20.82
C LEU A 132 7.87 -1.48 20.65
N GLY A 133 6.86 -2.35 20.75
CA GLY A 133 6.98 -3.77 20.49
C GLY A 133 7.52 -4.10 19.10
N ALA A 134 7.10 -3.33 18.09
CA ALA A 134 7.58 -3.51 16.72
C ALA A 134 9.09 -3.24 16.52
N ILE A 135 9.76 -2.53 17.45
CA ILE A 135 11.23 -2.39 17.46
C ILE A 135 11.90 -3.77 17.63
N PHE A 136 11.26 -4.71 18.34
CA PHE A 136 11.77 -6.06 18.50
C PHE A 136 11.96 -6.76 17.15
N TYR A 137 11.04 -6.57 16.20
CA TYR A 137 11.14 -7.13 14.85
C TYR A 137 12.26 -6.48 14.04
N THR A 138 12.45 -5.17 14.19
CA THR A 138 13.58 -4.45 13.60
C THR A 138 14.92 -4.99 14.09
N ILE A 139 15.05 -5.22 15.41
CA ILE A 139 16.26 -5.78 16.01
C ILE A 139 16.53 -7.18 15.46
N ILE A 140 15.53 -8.06 15.43
CA ILE A 140 15.68 -9.42 14.87
C ILE A 140 16.13 -9.35 13.41
N GLY A 141 15.47 -8.53 12.58
CA GLY A 141 15.82 -8.36 11.18
C GLY A 141 17.28 -7.96 10.98
N LEU A 142 17.75 -6.92 11.70
CA LEU A 142 19.13 -6.44 11.58
C LEU A 142 20.16 -7.42 12.16
N VAL A 143 19.84 -8.12 13.25
CA VAL A 143 20.70 -9.19 13.81
C VAL A 143 20.91 -10.30 12.80
N TYR A 144 19.85 -10.75 12.13
CA TYR A 144 19.94 -11.84 11.15
C TYR A 144 20.55 -11.38 9.83
N LEU A 145 20.31 -10.13 9.40
CA LEU A 145 21.08 -9.54 8.30
C LEU A 145 22.58 -9.54 8.62
N ARG A 146 22.99 -9.09 9.82
CA ARG A 146 24.40 -9.13 10.25
C ARG A 146 24.97 -10.56 10.19
N LYS A 147 24.22 -11.57 10.66
CA LYS A 147 24.65 -12.98 10.61
C LYS A 147 24.87 -13.47 9.17
N ILE A 148 23.97 -13.13 8.24
CA ILE A 148 24.11 -13.46 6.82
C ILE A 148 25.37 -12.80 6.25
N LEU A 149 25.56 -11.50 6.50
CA LEU A 149 26.71 -10.75 6.00
C LEU A 149 28.05 -11.30 6.53
N LEU A 150 28.13 -11.64 7.82
CA LEU A 150 29.34 -12.24 8.41
C LEU A 150 29.63 -13.66 7.89
N GLY A 151 28.64 -14.35 7.36
CA GLY A 151 28.82 -15.63 6.66
C GLY A 151 29.44 -15.48 5.27
N LEU A 152 29.38 -14.28 4.68
CA LEU A 152 29.80 -14.01 3.31
C LEU A 152 31.01 -13.05 3.21
N PHE A 153 31.17 -12.17 4.20
CA PHE A 153 32.11 -11.06 4.17
C PHE A 153 32.82 -10.89 5.53
N ASN A 154 33.90 -10.12 5.52
CA ASN A 154 34.57 -9.73 6.77
C ASN A 154 33.73 -8.74 7.60
N ASP A 155 34.15 -8.53 8.86
CA ASP A 155 33.45 -7.69 9.83
C ASP A 155 33.28 -6.22 9.41
N LYS A 156 34.31 -5.64 8.77
CA LYS A 156 34.28 -4.24 8.31
C LYS A 156 33.34 -4.05 7.12
N THR A 157 33.39 -4.95 6.15
CA THR A 157 32.46 -4.97 5.01
C THR A 157 31.02 -5.14 5.50
N SER A 158 30.79 -6.05 6.43
CA SER A 158 29.46 -6.28 7.02
C SER A 158 28.93 -5.04 7.77
N SER A 159 29.79 -4.38 8.55
CA SER A 159 29.50 -3.11 9.20
C SER A 159 29.09 -2.02 8.19
N LEU A 160 29.87 -1.83 7.13
CA LEU A 160 29.57 -0.84 6.09
C LEU A 160 28.22 -1.11 5.40
N ILE A 161 27.93 -2.38 5.07
CA ILE A 161 26.65 -2.73 4.44
C ILE A 161 25.48 -2.44 5.38
N LEU A 162 25.59 -2.73 6.68
CA LEU A 162 24.55 -2.38 7.66
C LEU A 162 24.31 -0.87 7.69
N VAL A 163 25.38 -0.06 7.69
CA VAL A 163 25.27 1.41 7.62
C VAL A 163 24.56 1.85 6.34
N ILE A 164 24.94 1.30 5.18
CA ILE A 164 24.33 1.66 3.90
C ILE A 164 22.84 1.29 3.86
N ILE A 165 22.48 0.08 4.28
CA ILE A 165 21.08 -0.35 4.27
C ILE A 165 20.24 0.50 5.22
N VAL A 166 20.72 0.73 6.45
CA VAL A 166 19.93 1.45 7.45
C VAL A 166 19.86 2.94 7.15
N LEU A 167 21.01 3.60 6.93
CA LEU A 167 21.08 5.07 6.81
C LEU A 167 21.03 5.59 5.37
N GLY A 168 21.35 4.74 4.38
CA GLY A 168 21.41 5.14 2.97
C GLY A 168 20.16 4.84 2.17
N THR A 169 19.14 4.25 2.79
CA THR A 169 17.89 3.88 2.12
C THR A 169 16.68 4.38 2.91
N ASN A 170 15.49 4.20 2.36
CA ASN A 170 14.25 4.49 3.06
C ASN A 170 14.02 3.65 4.33
N TYR A 171 14.84 2.63 4.61
CA TYR A 171 14.73 1.79 5.79
C TYR A 171 14.62 2.58 7.10
N LEU A 172 15.51 3.55 7.36
CA LEU A 172 15.49 4.32 8.61
C LEU A 172 14.13 5.00 8.85
N HIS A 173 13.60 5.69 7.83
CA HIS A 173 12.30 6.36 7.92
C HIS A 173 11.19 5.38 8.31
N PHE A 174 11.12 4.22 7.66
CA PHE A 174 10.08 3.25 7.97
C PHE A 174 10.26 2.60 9.33
N MET A 175 11.49 2.34 9.80
CA MET A 175 11.69 1.75 11.13
C MET A 175 11.49 2.76 12.28
N THR A 176 11.43 4.06 11.99
CA THR A 176 11.31 5.12 13.01
C THR A 176 9.97 5.84 13.00
N VAL A 177 9.38 6.10 11.85
CA VAL A 177 8.12 6.85 11.74
C VAL A 177 6.94 5.93 11.42
N LYS A 178 7.18 4.82 10.72
CA LYS A 178 6.14 3.95 10.15
C LYS A 178 6.37 2.46 10.43
N ASN A 179 6.85 2.14 11.63
CA ASN A 179 7.38 0.80 11.93
C ASN A 179 6.29 -0.28 12.10
N LEU A 180 5.02 0.12 12.08
CA LEU A 180 3.82 -0.71 12.04
C LEU A 180 3.35 -1.02 10.62
N GLU A 181 4.01 -0.50 9.59
CA GLU A 181 3.71 -0.97 8.24
C GLU A 181 4.38 -2.34 7.98
N THR A 182 3.84 -3.09 7.02
CA THR A 182 4.28 -4.47 6.71
C THR A 182 5.77 -4.60 6.43
N ALA A 183 6.41 -3.55 5.92
CA ALA A 183 7.82 -3.53 5.53
C ALA A 183 8.80 -3.96 6.65
N ASN A 184 8.52 -3.61 7.91
CA ASN A 184 9.38 -3.98 9.05
C ASN A 184 9.39 -5.50 9.28
N VAL A 185 8.18 -6.08 9.39
CA VAL A 185 8.00 -7.53 9.56
C VAL A 185 8.51 -8.29 8.34
N LEU A 186 8.21 -7.84 7.12
CA LEU A 186 8.64 -8.50 5.89
C LEU A 186 10.18 -8.49 5.72
N PHE A 187 10.86 -7.39 6.07
CA PHE A 187 12.33 -7.37 6.10
C PHE A 187 12.88 -8.42 7.07
N MET A 188 12.33 -8.50 8.29
CA MET A 188 12.71 -9.51 9.27
C MET A 188 12.47 -10.92 8.72
N MET A 189 11.30 -11.17 8.13
CA MET A 189 10.94 -12.47 7.55
C MET A 189 11.91 -12.90 6.46
N VAL A 190 12.23 -12.04 5.49
CA VAL A 190 13.18 -12.37 4.42
C VAL A 190 14.59 -12.63 4.96
N ALA A 191 15.04 -11.87 5.97
CA ALA A 191 16.31 -12.13 6.65
C ALA A 191 16.30 -13.50 7.37
N LEU A 192 15.23 -13.83 8.09
CA LEU A 192 15.09 -15.12 8.77
C LEU A 192 14.98 -16.28 7.79
N ILE A 193 14.23 -16.14 6.69
CA ILE A 193 14.10 -17.16 5.63
C ILE A 193 15.46 -17.41 5.00
N THR A 194 16.19 -16.35 4.66
CA THR A 194 17.54 -16.47 4.06
C THR A 194 18.50 -17.17 5.02
N TRP A 195 18.50 -16.79 6.30
CA TRP A 195 19.34 -17.44 7.30
C TRP A 195 18.98 -18.92 7.51
N ASN A 196 17.70 -19.24 7.70
CA ASN A 196 17.27 -20.62 7.89
C ASN A 196 17.51 -21.47 6.64
N THR A 197 17.45 -20.88 5.45
CA THR A 197 17.85 -21.53 4.18
C THR A 197 19.32 -21.93 4.23
N ILE A 198 20.20 -20.97 4.57
CA ILE A 198 21.65 -21.23 4.70
C ILE A 198 21.92 -22.31 5.75
N ARG A 199 21.25 -22.22 6.91
CA ARG A 199 21.44 -23.18 7.99
C ARG A 199 20.96 -24.58 7.62
N TRP A 200 19.77 -24.70 7.05
CA TRP A 200 19.22 -25.99 6.63
C TRP A 200 20.12 -26.69 5.60
N ILE A 201 20.70 -25.95 4.65
CA ILE A 201 21.62 -26.53 3.66
C ILE A 201 22.93 -27.00 4.31
N GLN A 202 23.35 -26.36 5.41
CA GLN A 202 24.58 -26.72 6.11
C GLN A 202 24.41 -27.91 7.07
N ASP A 203 23.27 -28.00 7.76
CA ASP A 203 23.09 -28.91 8.89
C ASP A 203 21.87 -29.85 8.78
N HIS A 204 21.03 -29.67 7.76
CA HIS A 204 19.80 -30.42 7.48
C HIS A 204 18.89 -30.60 8.71
N LYS A 205 18.92 -29.63 9.64
CA LYS A 205 18.12 -29.74 10.87
C LYS A 205 16.65 -29.48 10.57
N PRO A 206 15.73 -30.36 11.02
CA PRO A 206 14.29 -30.21 10.79
C PRO A 206 13.74 -28.90 11.36
N LEU A 207 14.31 -28.36 12.45
CA LEU A 207 13.91 -27.07 13.00
C LEU A 207 14.04 -25.92 11.99
N ASN A 208 15.08 -25.92 11.15
CA ASN A 208 15.25 -24.89 10.12
C ASN A 208 14.17 -25.03 9.03
N MET A 209 13.81 -26.26 8.66
CA MET A 209 12.75 -26.53 7.68
C MET A 209 11.36 -26.13 8.21
N ILE A 210 11.06 -26.44 9.47
CA ILE A 210 9.85 -26.00 10.17
C ILE A 210 9.79 -24.47 10.22
N ALA A 211 10.90 -23.82 10.60
CA ALA A 211 11.00 -22.38 10.63
C ALA A 211 10.77 -21.77 9.23
N LEU A 212 11.36 -22.34 8.17
CA LEU A 212 11.12 -21.88 6.80
C LEU A 212 9.64 -21.95 6.43
N ALA A 213 8.97 -23.06 6.68
CA ALA A 213 7.54 -23.20 6.39
C ALA A 213 6.69 -22.18 7.14
N ALA A 214 6.95 -22.02 8.45
CA ALA A 214 6.25 -21.04 9.27
C ALA A 214 6.45 -19.61 8.76
N LEU A 215 7.70 -19.23 8.47
CA LEU A 215 8.03 -17.89 7.98
C LEU A 215 7.43 -17.61 6.60
N VAL A 216 7.44 -18.59 5.67
CA VAL A 216 6.85 -18.42 4.34
C VAL A 216 5.33 -18.22 4.42
N VAL A 217 4.63 -19.05 5.21
CA VAL A 217 3.18 -18.91 5.39
C VAL A 217 2.82 -17.61 6.08
N LEU A 218 3.52 -17.25 7.17
CA LEU A 218 3.30 -15.97 7.85
C LEU A 218 3.60 -14.77 6.94
N THR A 219 4.62 -14.87 6.08
CA THR A 219 4.92 -13.84 5.07
C THR A 219 3.77 -13.68 4.08
N ALA A 220 3.21 -14.78 3.58
CA ALA A 220 2.05 -14.77 2.70
C ALA A 220 0.80 -14.21 3.39
N LEU A 221 0.60 -14.50 4.68
CA LEU A 221 -0.48 -13.92 5.48
C LEU A 221 -0.28 -12.43 5.78
N VAL A 222 0.96 -11.94 5.89
CA VAL A 222 1.24 -10.51 6.03
C VAL A 222 0.93 -9.79 4.72
N LYS A 223 1.31 -10.40 3.59
CA LYS A 223 1.04 -9.86 2.25
C LYS A 223 1.10 -10.99 1.21
N PRO A 224 -0.03 -11.39 0.59
CA PRO A 224 -0.09 -12.57 -0.28
C PRO A 224 0.93 -12.61 -1.41
N SER A 225 1.21 -11.47 -2.04
CA SER A 225 2.19 -11.37 -3.13
C SER A 225 3.61 -11.77 -2.72
N GLU A 226 3.94 -11.68 -1.42
CA GLU A 226 5.26 -11.99 -0.90
C GLU A 226 5.49 -13.50 -0.71
N VAL A 227 4.50 -14.37 -0.98
CA VAL A 227 4.68 -15.84 -0.96
C VAL A 227 5.83 -16.31 -1.86
N MET A 228 6.23 -15.49 -2.84
CA MET A 228 7.39 -15.70 -3.70
C MET A 228 8.72 -15.82 -2.93
N VAL A 229 8.78 -15.46 -1.64
CA VAL A 229 9.93 -15.76 -0.76
C VAL A 229 10.28 -17.26 -0.72
N LEU A 230 9.33 -18.14 -1.04
CA LEU A 230 9.59 -19.59 -1.17
C LEU A 230 10.66 -19.90 -2.24
N LEU A 231 10.84 -19.04 -3.23
CA LEU A 231 11.89 -19.19 -4.25
C LEU A 231 13.29 -19.16 -3.65
N ILE A 232 13.48 -18.52 -2.49
CA ILE A 232 14.78 -18.43 -1.81
C ILE A 232 15.28 -19.83 -1.42
N PRO A 233 14.60 -20.61 -0.54
CA PRO A 233 15.04 -21.95 -0.19
C PRO A 233 15.01 -22.94 -1.36
N LEU A 234 14.08 -22.78 -2.31
CA LEU A 234 13.96 -23.68 -3.47
C LEU A 234 15.12 -23.55 -4.45
N LEU A 235 15.64 -22.33 -4.66
CA LEU A 235 16.67 -22.06 -5.66
C LEU A 235 18.07 -21.85 -5.05
N TRP A 236 18.19 -21.89 -3.72
CA TRP A 236 19.50 -21.69 -3.06
C TRP A 236 20.49 -22.79 -3.43
N GLY A 237 21.62 -22.38 -4.02
CA GLY A 237 22.64 -23.29 -4.54
C GLY A 237 22.44 -23.74 -6.00
N VAL A 238 21.34 -23.34 -6.65
CA VAL A 238 21.02 -23.73 -8.03
C VAL A 238 21.61 -22.72 -9.02
N TYR A 239 22.31 -23.19 -10.05
CA TYR A 239 22.89 -22.34 -11.12
C TYR A 239 22.91 -22.98 -12.51
N ASN A 240 22.50 -24.24 -12.63
CA ASN A 240 22.37 -25.00 -13.88
C ASN A 240 21.42 -26.19 -13.66
N ARG A 241 21.18 -26.98 -14.72
CA ARG A 241 20.27 -28.14 -14.66
C ARG A 241 20.78 -29.22 -13.68
N GLU A 242 22.09 -29.39 -13.60
CA GLU A 242 22.73 -30.39 -12.74
C GLU A 242 22.53 -30.05 -11.26
N SER A 243 22.76 -28.80 -10.86
CA SER A 243 22.53 -28.33 -9.48
C SER A 243 21.05 -28.33 -9.10
N LEU A 244 20.15 -28.10 -10.06
CA LEU A 244 18.71 -28.26 -9.84
C LEU A 244 18.35 -29.72 -9.54
N ALA A 245 18.90 -30.67 -10.30
CA ALA A 245 18.68 -32.10 -10.05
C ALA A 245 19.21 -32.54 -8.67
N VAL A 246 20.38 -32.03 -8.25
CA VAL A 246 20.91 -32.23 -6.89
C VAL A 246 19.96 -31.67 -5.84
N LYS A 247 19.42 -30.46 -6.06
CA LYS A 247 18.49 -29.82 -5.13
C LYS A 247 17.19 -30.59 -4.96
N LEU A 248 16.62 -31.09 -6.06
CA LEU A 248 15.41 -31.93 -6.03
C LEU A 248 15.67 -33.25 -5.32
N LYS A 249 16.83 -33.88 -5.55
CA LYS A 249 17.25 -35.09 -4.84
C LYS A 249 17.41 -34.84 -3.34
N GLU A 250 17.96 -33.69 -2.94
CA GLU A 250 18.07 -33.28 -1.54
C GLU A 250 16.69 -33.17 -0.87
N PHE A 251 15.72 -32.49 -1.50
CA PHE A 251 14.35 -32.43 -0.98
C PHE A 251 13.69 -33.80 -0.88
N TRP A 252 13.94 -34.70 -1.84
CA TRP A 252 13.42 -36.07 -1.80
C TRP A 252 14.05 -36.91 -0.69
N GLN A 253 15.36 -36.77 -0.47
CA GLN A 253 16.09 -37.43 0.61
C GLN A 253 15.55 -37.01 1.98
N TYR A 254 15.22 -35.72 2.14
CA TYR A 254 14.65 -35.15 3.38
C TYR A 254 13.14 -34.95 3.31
N ARG A 255 12.41 -35.78 2.54
CA ARG A 255 10.96 -35.64 2.32
C ARG A 255 10.12 -35.61 3.59
N SER A 256 10.55 -36.30 4.67
CA SER A 256 9.85 -36.25 5.96
C SER A 256 9.87 -34.85 6.56
N GLN A 257 10.97 -34.10 6.41
CA GLN A 257 11.06 -32.72 6.85
C GLN A 257 10.20 -31.80 5.97
N VAL A 258 10.15 -32.06 4.66
CA VAL A 258 9.29 -31.32 3.72
C VAL A 258 7.81 -31.53 4.06
N LEU A 259 7.38 -32.78 4.29
CA LEU A 259 6.00 -33.11 4.68
C LEU A 259 5.64 -32.47 6.03
N LEU A 260 6.57 -32.50 7.00
CA LEU A 260 6.39 -31.81 8.28
C LEU A 260 6.25 -30.29 8.09
N ALA A 261 7.07 -29.69 7.23
CA ALA A 261 6.97 -28.28 6.86
C ALA A 261 5.60 -27.95 6.25
N VAL A 262 5.10 -28.76 5.31
CA VAL A 262 3.76 -28.57 4.73
C VAL A 262 2.69 -28.65 5.81
N GLY A 263 2.76 -29.64 6.71
CA GLY A 263 1.83 -29.77 7.83
C GLY A 263 1.82 -28.55 8.75
N VAL A 264 3.00 -28.05 9.14
CA VAL A 264 3.13 -26.84 9.95
C VAL A 264 2.59 -25.61 9.21
N GLY A 265 2.90 -25.49 7.92
CA GLY A 265 2.41 -24.40 7.09
C GLY A 265 0.88 -24.38 7.02
N LEU A 266 0.26 -25.54 6.82
CA LEU A 266 -1.20 -25.68 6.84
C LEU A 266 -1.78 -25.26 8.19
N ILE A 267 -1.22 -25.75 9.31
CA ILE A 267 -1.68 -25.38 10.66
C ILE A 267 -1.65 -23.86 10.87
N LEU A 268 -0.61 -23.17 10.39
CA LEU A 268 -0.51 -21.72 10.53
C LEU A 268 -1.45 -20.95 9.58
N ALA A 269 -1.80 -21.53 8.44
CA ALA A 269 -2.79 -20.95 7.52
C ALA A 269 -4.24 -21.21 7.98
N LEU A 270 -4.47 -22.23 8.81
CA LEU A 270 -5.82 -22.66 9.23
C LEU A 270 -6.68 -21.50 9.77
N PRO A 271 -6.22 -20.62 10.68
CA PRO A 271 -7.08 -19.56 11.19
C PRO A 271 -7.65 -18.66 10.09
N GLN A 272 -6.82 -18.29 9.10
CA GLN A 272 -7.25 -17.50 7.94
C GLN A 272 -8.20 -18.28 7.02
N MET A 273 -7.93 -19.56 6.78
CA MET A 273 -8.77 -20.42 5.95
C MET A 273 -10.14 -20.70 6.58
N ILE A 274 -10.19 -20.88 7.91
CA ILE A 274 -11.43 -21.07 8.67
C ILE A 274 -12.27 -19.80 8.58
N TYR A 275 -11.66 -18.63 8.80
CA TYR A 275 -12.34 -17.34 8.64
C TYR A 275 -12.96 -17.20 7.25
N TRP A 276 -12.20 -17.43 6.18
CA TRP A 276 -12.74 -17.37 4.83
C TRP A 276 -13.85 -18.39 4.60
N LYS A 277 -13.71 -19.62 5.10
CA LYS A 277 -14.72 -20.66 4.92
C LYS A 277 -16.02 -20.29 5.61
N ALA A 278 -15.95 -19.67 6.80
CA ALA A 278 -17.10 -19.21 7.56
C ALA A 278 -17.81 -18.04 6.88
N GLU A 279 -17.05 -17.00 6.48
CA GLU A 279 -17.63 -15.73 6.00
C GLU A 279 -17.93 -15.68 4.51
N THR A 280 -17.35 -16.59 3.73
CA THR A 280 -17.45 -16.56 2.26
C THR A 280 -17.80 -17.91 1.63
N GLY A 281 -17.84 -18.99 2.42
CA GLY A 281 -18.04 -20.34 1.91
C GLY A 281 -16.83 -20.97 1.22
N HIS A 282 -15.72 -20.23 1.02
CA HIS A 282 -14.51 -20.67 0.33
C HIS A 282 -13.30 -20.77 1.28
N PHE A 283 -12.45 -21.79 1.11
CA PHE A 283 -11.22 -21.94 1.91
C PHE A 283 -10.09 -20.98 1.50
N LEU A 284 -10.16 -20.41 0.29
CA LEU A 284 -9.27 -19.38 -0.22
C LEU A 284 -10.15 -18.32 -0.88
N PHE A 285 -10.00 -17.07 -0.45
CA PHE A 285 -10.83 -15.98 -0.92
C PHE A 285 -10.04 -14.68 -1.06
N ASP A 286 -10.24 -13.97 -2.18
CA ASP A 286 -9.65 -12.65 -2.37
C ASP A 286 -10.48 -11.59 -1.66
N SER A 287 -10.02 -11.21 -0.46
CA SER A 287 -10.60 -10.15 0.37
C SER A 287 -10.15 -8.76 -0.08
N TYR A 288 -9.10 -8.66 -0.89
CA TYR A 288 -8.54 -7.41 -1.39
C TYR A 288 -9.35 -6.92 -2.61
N LYS A 289 -10.61 -6.57 -2.40
CA LYS A 289 -11.50 -6.05 -3.46
C LYS A 289 -11.48 -4.53 -3.45
N ASN A 290 -10.66 -3.94 -4.31
CA ASN A 290 -10.64 -2.50 -4.56
C ASN A 290 -10.60 -2.24 -6.07
N PRO A 291 -11.69 -1.83 -6.71
CA PRO A 291 -11.68 -1.60 -8.15
C PRO A 291 -10.71 -0.45 -8.54
N GLY A 292 -10.47 0.52 -7.65
CA GLY A 292 -9.56 1.64 -7.85
C GLY A 292 -8.07 1.34 -7.61
N VAL A 293 -7.72 0.24 -6.94
CA VAL A 293 -6.33 -0.19 -6.72
C VAL A 293 -6.21 -1.70 -6.84
N GLY A 294 -5.37 -2.17 -7.75
CA GLY A 294 -5.11 -3.60 -7.89
C GLY A 294 -3.86 -3.93 -8.69
N LEU A 295 -3.60 -5.23 -8.79
CA LEU A 295 -2.49 -5.80 -9.53
C LEU A 295 -2.83 -5.91 -11.02
N ASP A 296 -2.01 -5.31 -11.89
CA ASP A 296 -2.03 -5.47 -13.34
C ASP A 296 -0.66 -5.96 -13.82
N LEU A 297 -0.56 -7.26 -14.07
CA LEU A 297 0.67 -7.90 -14.51
C LEU A 297 1.07 -7.54 -15.94
N ASN A 298 0.16 -6.99 -16.76
CA ASN A 298 0.42 -6.68 -18.17
C ASN A 298 0.93 -5.25 -18.38
N SER A 299 0.73 -4.37 -17.39
CA SER A 299 1.08 -2.94 -17.49
C SER A 299 1.99 -2.49 -16.34
N PRO A 300 3.17 -3.10 -16.12
CA PRO A 300 4.00 -2.78 -14.96
C PRO A 300 4.67 -1.39 -15.09
N HIS A 301 4.61 -0.61 -14.01
CA HIS A 301 5.19 0.73 -13.89
C HIS A 301 6.70 0.72 -13.60
N ILE A 302 7.48 -0.09 -14.33
CA ILE A 302 8.90 -0.36 -14.05
C ILE A 302 9.73 0.92 -13.99
N LEU A 303 9.64 1.78 -15.02
CA LEU A 303 10.43 2.99 -15.10
C LEU A 303 10.01 4.02 -14.04
N GLN A 304 8.72 4.06 -13.72
CA GLN A 304 8.19 4.96 -12.70
C GLN A 304 8.69 4.55 -11.32
N VAL A 305 8.61 3.25 -10.99
CA VAL A 305 9.13 2.69 -9.74
C VAL A 305 10.64 2.91 -9.60
N LEU A 306 11.42 2.89 -10.68
CA LEU A 306 12.86 3.12 -10.61
C LEU A 306 13.23 4.62 -10.54
N PHE A 307 12.63 5.45 -11.40
CA PHE A 307 13.18 6.75 -11.77
C PHE A 307 12.20 7.93 -11.69
N SER A 308 10.93 7.72 -11.34
CA SER A 308 10.00 8.83 -11.24
C SER A 308 10.40 9.80 -10.12
N PHE A 309 10.29 11.10 -10.38
CA PHE A 309 10.46 12.12 -9.32
C PHE A 309 9.30 12.16 -8.33
N LYS A 310 8.20 11.45 -8.59
CA LYS A 310 7.16 11.24 -7.58
C LYS A 310 7.78 10.51 -6.39
N LYS A 311 8.30 9.27 -6.60
CA LYS A 311 8.84 8.39 -5.54
C LYS A 311 9.86 7.34 -5.96
N GLY A 312 10.44 7.46 -7.15
CA GLY A 312 11.32 6.46 -7.76
C GLY A 312 12.42 5.96 -6.82
N TRP A 313 12.56 4.64 -6.74
CA TRP A 313 13.46 3.94 -5.82
C TRP A 313 14.89 4.46 -5.91
N LEU A 314 15.44 4.58 -7.12
CA LEU A 314 16.82 5.02 -7.33
C LEU A 314 16.99 6.55 -7.31
N VAL A 315 15.90 7.32 -7.36
CA VAL A 315 15.93 8.78 -7.14
C VAL A 315 16.10 9.08 -5.66
N TYR A 316 15.33 8.39 -4.81
CA TYR A 316 15.28 8.67 -3.37
C TYR A 316 16.18 7.74 -2.53
N THR A 317 16.63 6.60 -3.07
CA THR A 317 17.64 5.71 -2.45
C THR A 317 18.80 5.40 -3.41
N PRO A 318 19.51 6.42 -3.93
CA PRO A 318 20.48 6.25 -5.01
C PRO A 318 21.63 5.28 -4.70
N VAL A 319 21.97 5.07 -3.43
CA VAL A 319 23.00 4.11 -3.02
C VAL A 319 22.71 2.67 -3.48
N MET A 320 21.45 2.32 -3.70
CA MET A 320 21.05 0.98 -4.14
C MET A 320 21.46 0.67 -5.57
N ILE A 321 21.92 1.65 -6.37
CA ILE A 321 22.56 1.38 -7.66
C ILE A 321 23.77 0.43 -7.51
N PHE A 322 24.49 0.52 -6.39
CA PHE A 322 25.63 -0.35 -6.12
C PHE A 322 25.22 -1.80 -5.82
N ALA A 323 24.01 -2.01 -5.28
CA ALA A 323 23.45 -3.36 -5.14
C ALA A 323 23.14 -3.96 -6.52
N ILE A 324 22.57 -3.17 -7.44
CA ILE A 324 22.29 -3.60 -8.82
C ILE A 324 23.60 -3.94 -9.54
N LEU A 325 24.59 -3.05 -9.52
CA LEU A 325 25.90 -3.30 -10.13
C LEU A 325 26.63 -4.50 -9.50
N GLY A 326 26.38 -4.74 -8.21
CA GLY A 326 26.92 -5.84 -7.44
C GLY A 326 26.50 -7.24 -7.92
N PHE A 327 25.38 -7.36 -8.63
CA PHE A 327 24.97 -8.64 -9.24
C PHE A 327 26.05 -9.17 -10.19
N SER A 328 26.78 -8.29 -10.89
CA SER A 328 27.88 -8.71 -11.77
C SER A 328 29.02 -9.40 -11.01
N SER A 329 29.37 -8.88 -9.83
CA SER A 329 30.40 -9.43 -8.94
C SER A 329 29.92 -10.74 -8.28
N LEU A 330 28.66 -10.76 -7.84
CA LEU A 330 28.00 -11.94 -7.27
C LEU A 330 27.96 -13.09 -8.28
N TYR A 331 27.54 -12.85 -9.53
CA TYR A 331 27.52 -13.86 -10.59
C TYR A 331 28.88 -14.51 -10.82
N LYS A 332 29.95 -13.70 -10.82
CA LYS A 332 31.31 -14.18 -11.08
C LYS A 332 31.89 -14.99 -9.92
N ARG A 333 31.47 -14.70 -8.68
CA ARG A 333 32.09 -15.26 -7.46
C ARG A 333 31.26 -16.33 -6.77
N ASN A 334 29.92 -16.27 -6.87
CA ASN A 334 29.03 -17.21 -6.20
C ASN A 334 27.70 -17.36 -6.95
N ARG A 335 27.71 -18.22 -7.98
CA ARG A 335 26.55 -18.50 -8.83
C ARG A 335 25.38 -19.13 -8.07
N GLY A 336 25.66 -19.95 -7.06
CA GLY A 336 24.62 -20.60 -6.26
C GLY A 336 23.79 -19.63 -5.41
N ILE A 337 24.37 -18.51 -4.99
CA ILE A 337 23.65 -17.43 -4.31
C ILE A 337 23.07 -16.41 -5.31
N PHE A 338 23.75 -16.20 -6.44
CA PHE A 338 23.28 -15.29 -7.50
C PHE A 338 21.85 -15.62 -7.94
N THR A 339 21.58 -16.87 -8.28
CA THR A 339 20.30 -17.31 -8.85
C THR A 339 19.09 -17.01 -7.96
N PRO A 340 19.01 -17.47 -6.69
CA PRO A 340 17.87 -17.18 -5.84
C PRO A 340 17.73 -15.67 -5.57
N VAL A 341 18.84 -14.96 -5.34
CA VAL A 341 18.83 -13.52 -5.06
C VAL A 341 18.28 -12.75 -6.27
N LEU A 342 18.75 -13.06 -7.49
CA LEU A 342 18.30 -12.39 -8.70
C LEU A 342 16.83 -12.72 -9.01
N ILE A 343 16.49 -14.01 -9.03
CA ILE A 343 15.15 -14.46 -9.44
C ILE A 343 14.09 -13.92 -8.48
N TYR A 344 14.30 -14.05 -7.16
CA TYR A 344 13.37 -13.50 -6.19
C TYR A 344 13.29 -11.98 -6.30
N SER A 345 14.42 -11.27 -6.34
CA SER A 345 14.42 -9.80 -6.43
C SER A 345 13.71 -9.32 -7.69
N PHE A 346 13.91 -9.99 -8.82
CA PHE A 346 13.26 -9.66 -10.09
C PHE A 346 11.75 -9.91 -10.04
N ILE A 347 11.32 -11.09 -9.60
CA ILE A 347 9.88 -11.45 -9.55
C ILE A 347 9.14 -10.54 -8.56
N ALA A 348 9.68 -10.35 -7.36
CA ALA A 348 9.07 -9.49 -6.36
C ALA A 348 9.06 -8.01 -6.81
N PHE A 349 10.13 -7.53 -7.45
CA PHE A 349 10.13 -6.20 -8.07
C PHE A 349 9.09 -6.08 -9.18
N TYR A 350 8.94 -7.10 -10.03
CA TYR A 350 7.94 -7.10 -11.10
C TYR A 350 6.52 -7.01 -10.55
N ILE A 351 6.18 -7.88 -9.58
CA ILE A 351 4.86 -7.86 -8.94
C ILE A 351 4.60 -6.51 -8.26
N LEU A 352 5.60 -5.94 -7.60
CA LEU A 352 5.54 -4.60 -7.04
C LEU A 352 5.24 -3.56 -8.14
N ALA A 353 6.00 -3.56 -9.23
CA ALA A 353 5.81 -2.61 -10.32
C ALA A 353 4.45 -2.78 -11.03
N SER A 354 3.84 -3.95 -10.96
CA SER A 354 2.51 -4.25 -11.48
C SER A 354 1.35 -3.70 -10.65
N TRP A 355 1.59 -3.12 -9.47
CA TRP A 355 0.51 -2.44 -8.75
C TRP A 355 0.15 -1.13 -9.43
N THR A 356 -1.14 -0.93 -9.72
CA THR A 356 -1.65 0.31 -10.31
C THR A 356 -1.37 1.55 -9.45
N GLU A 357 -1.41 1.40 -8.12
CA GLU A 357 -0.85 2.38 -7.19
C GLU A 357 0.66 2.17 -6.95
N TRP A 358 1.46 2.27 -8.01
CA TRP A 358 2.91 1.99 -7.94
C TRP A 358 3.67 2.93 -6.99
N TRP A 359 3.09 4.07 -6.61
CA TRP A 359 3.69 5.04 -5.67
C TRP A 359 3.40 4.71 -4.19
N TYR A 360 2.59 3.68 -3.88
CA TYR A 360 2.34 3.15 -2.54
C TYR A 360 2.00 4.23 -1.48
N GLY A 361 0.86 4.91 -1.65
CA GLY A 361 0.32 5.87 -0.67
C GLY A 361 1.27 7.00 -0.28
N ALA A 362 1.24 7.46 0.98
CA ALA A 362 2.23 8.38 1.57
C ALA A 362 3.46 7.62 2.06
N SER A 363 4.61 7.86 1.43
CA SER A 363 5.81 7.03 1.59
C SER A 363 7.07 7.76 1.14
N TRP A 364 8.17 7.47 1.83
CA TRP A 364 9.53 7.84 1.43
C TRP A 364 10.09 6.80 0.47
N SER A 365 10.34 7.19 -0.79
CA SER A 365 10.70 6.24 -1.86
C SER A 365 9.63 5.14 -2.04
N ILE A 366 9.97 4.05 -2.72
CA ILE A 366 9.12 2.88 -2.91
C ILE A 366 9.22 1.97 -1.67
N ARG A 367 8.21 2.04 -0.79
CA ARG A 367 8.15 1.30 0.48
C ARG A 367 8.44 -0.21 0.34
N PRO A 368 7.78 -0.98 -0.55
CA PRO A 368 7.94 -2.44 -0.52
C PRO A 368 9.32 -2.93 -0.98
N MET A 369 10.18 -2.06 -1.53
CA MET A 369 11.58 -2.40 -1.80
C MET A 369 12.35 -2.80 -0.55
N ILE A 370 11.92 -2.34 0.63
CA ILE A 370 12.52 -2.71 1.92
C ILE A 370 12.52 -4.23 2.12
N THR A 371 11.48 -4.95 1.69
CA THR A 371 11.41 -6.41 1.77
C THR A 371 12.55 -7.10 1.01
N LEU A 372 13.08 -6.46 -0.03
CA LEU A 372 14.19 -6.99 -0.85
C LEU A 372 15.58 -6.71 -0.23
N TYR A 373 15.69 -5.75 0.67
CA TYR A 373 16.99 -5.29 1.19
C TYR A 373 17.84 -6.36 1.87
N PRO A 374 17.29 -7.36 2.62
CA PRO A 374 18.13 -8.41 3.18
C PRO A 374 18.89 -9.21 2.11
N LEU A 375 18.28 -9.41 0.93
CA LEU A 375 18.91 -10.10 -0.19
C LEU A 375 19.74 -9.15 -1.05
N LEU A 376 19.29 -7.92 -1.31
CA LEU A 376 20.06 -6.91 -2.06
C LEU A 376 21.32 -6.43 -1.32
N ALA A 377 21.38 -6.59 0.00
CA ALA A 377 22.59 -6.39 0.79
C ALA A 377 23.73 -7.36 0.38
N ILE A 378 23.40 -8.54 -0.17
CA ILE A 378 24.39 -9.51 -0.64
C ILE A 378 25.16 -9.00 -1.87
N PRO A 379 24.52 -8.70 -3.03
CA PRO A 379 25.24 -8.16 -4.17
C PRO A 379 25.90 -6.82 -3.85
N LEU A 380 25.31 -5.98 -2.99
CA LEU A 380 25.97 -4.77 -2.47
C LEU A 380 27.31 -5.10 -1.79
N GLY A 381 27.37 -6.13 -0.94
CA GLY A 381 28.62 -6.56 -0.33
C GLY A 381 29.65 -7.09 -1.33
N TYR A 382 29.21 -7.83 -2.35
CA TYR A 382 30.08 -8.25 -3.45
C TYR A 382 30.60 -7.08 -4.28
N MET A 383 29.84 -5.99 -4.43
CA MET A 383 30.28 -4.75 -5.05
C MET A 383 31.36 -4.06 -4.21
N VAL A 384 31.12 -3.92 -2.90
CA VAL A 384 32.08 -3.35 -1.95
C VAL A 384 33.40 -4.10 -2.05
N GLU A 385 33.42 -5.43 -1.89
CA GLU A 385 34.66 -6.19 -1.98
C GLU A 385 35.36 -6.09 -3.34
N ALA A 386 34.59 -6.00 -4.44
CA ALA A 386 35.17 -5.83 -5.78
C ALA A 386 35.87 -4.47 -5.92
N VAL A 387 35.27 -3.39 -5.40
CA VAL A 387 35.85 -2.04 -5.42
C VAL A 387 37.08 -1.94 -4.52
N TYR A 388 37.05 -2.54 -3.34
CA TYR A 388 38.18 -2.49 -2.41
C TYR A 388 39.43 -3.24 -2.90
N LYS A 389 39.31 -4.04 -3.97
CA LYS A 389 40.44 -4.63 -4.71
C LYS A 389 40.98 -3.76 -5.85
N ARG A 390 40.34 -2.64 -6.18
CA ARG A 390 40.77 -1.71 -7.24
C ARG A 390 41.77 -0.68 -6.73
N LYS A 391 42.23 0.21 -7.63
CA LYS A 391 43.14 1.32 -7.31
C LYS A 391 42.51 2.28 -6.31
N ILE A 392 43.33 3.01 -5.54
CA ILE A 392 42.88 3.92 -4.48
C ILE A 392 41.86 4.97 -5.00
N ALA A 393 42.05 5.50 -6.21
CA ALA A 393 41.12 6.46 -6.81
C ALA A 393 39.69 5.90 -6.93
N THR A 394 39.53 4.64 -7.35
CA THR A 394 38.21 3.99 -7.43
C THR A 394 37.59 3.79 -6.05
N LYS A 395 38.40 3.46 -5.04
CA LYS A 395 37.93 3.33 -3.65
C LYS A 395 37.44 4.66 -3.12
N VAL A 396 38.22 5.72 -3.29
CA VAL A 396 37.87 7.08 -2.85
C VAL A 396 36.60 7.56 -3.53
N LEU A 397 36.49 7.38 -4.85
CA LEU A 397 35.28 7.75 -5.61
C LEU A 397 34.05 7.00 -5.09
N PHE A 398 34.14 5.68 -4.93
CA PHE A 398 33.04 4.85 -4.42
C PHE A 398 32.64 5.25 -3.00
N THR A 399 33.60 5.37 -2.08
CA THR A 399 33.32 5.76 -0.69
C THR A 399 32.72 7.17 -0.62
N THR A 400 33.21 8.11 -1.42
CA THR A 400 32.65 9.48 -1.50
C THR A 400 31.22 9.46 -2.04
N ALA A 401 30.95 8.68 -3.09
CA ALA A 401 29.61 8.54 -3.64
C ALA A 401 28.64 7.90 -2.64
N VAL A 402 29.05 6.82 -1.96
CA VAL A 402 28.26 6.17 -0.90
C VAL A 402 27.97 7.17 0.23
N ALA A 403 28.98 7.88 0.73
CA ALA A 403 28.80 8.88 1.78
C ALA A 403 27.85 10.00 1.34
N GLY A 404 28.03 10.54 0.12
CA GLY A 404 27.16 11.57 -0.43
C GLY A 404 25.71 11.10 -0.59
N PHE A 405 25.49 9.87 -1.06
CA PHE A 405 24.14 9.30 -1.18
C PHE A 405 23.49 9.02 0.18
N VAL A 406 24.25 8.59 1.19
CA VAL A 406 23.74 8.44 2.55
C VAL A 406 23.33 9.79 3.13
N VAL A 407 24.20 10.81 3.02
CA VAL A 407 23.87 12.17 3.48
C VAL A 407 22.66 12.72 2.75
N LEU A 408 22.59 12.56 1.43
CA LEU A 408 21.43 12.98 0.63
C LEU A 408 20.15 12.28 1.11
N ASN A 409 20.17 10.97 1.32
CA ASN A 409 19.00 10.22 1.77
C ASN A 409 18.52 10.69 3.16
N LEU A 410 19.45 10.89 4.10
CA LEU A 410 19.11 11.41 5.44
C LEU A 410 18.57 12.84 5.39
N PHE A 411 19.19 13.72 4.60
CA PHE A 411 18.73 15.09 4.42
C PHE A 411 17.34 15.15 3.80
N GLN A 412 17.09 14.38 2.75
CA GLN A 412 15.76 14.34 2.12
C GLN A 412 14.71 13.64 3.00
N THR A 413 15.11 12.67 3.84
CA THR A 413 14.22 12.13 4.88
C THR A 413 13.80 13.23 5.86
N TRP A 414 14.74 14.08 6.26
CA TRP A 414 14.42 15.27 7.05
C TRP A 414 13.51 16.24 6.29
N GLN A 415 13.74 16.49 4.99
CA GLN A 415 12.86 17.33 4.16
C GLN A 415 11.43 16.78 4.11
N LEU A 416 11.25 15.46 4.02
CA LEU A 416 9.93 14.82 4.07
C LEU A 416 9.25 15.05 5.43
N ASN A 417 9.97 14.82 6.53
CA ASN A 417 9.43 15.02 7.88
C ASN A 417 9.10 16.49 8.20
N ASN A 418 9.63 17.44 7.42
CA ASN A 418 9.33 18.87 7.52
C ASN A 418 8.36 19.35 6.41
N TYR A 419 7.71 18.43 5.68
CA TYR A 419 6.75 18.74 4.60
C TYR A 419 7.30 19.66 3.49
N ILE A 420 8.62 19.61 3.28
CA ILE A 420 9.30 20.24 2.14
C ILE A 420 9.16 19.30 0.94
N ILE A 421 9.52 18.03 1.12
CA ILE A 421 9.12 16.97 0.20
C ILE A 421 7.67 16.62 0.52
N ASP A 422 6.80 16.74 -0.47
CA ASP A 422 5.39 16.38 -0.32
C ASP A 422 5.23 14.86 -0.33
N PRO A 423 4.45 14.27 0.59
CA PRO A 423 4.32 12.82 0.69
C PRO A 423 3.52 12.19 -0.46
N TYR A 424 2.81 12.94 -1.31
CA TYR A 424 1.91 12.41 -2.35
C TYR A 424 2.13 13.00 -3.74
N ARG A 425 2.40 14.30 -3.82
CA ARG A 425 2.19 15.13 -5.03
C ARG A 425 3.47 15.60 -5.70
N MET A 426 4.61 15.01 -5.33
CA MET A 426 5.91 15.33 -5.93
C MET A 426 5.89 15.24 -7.45
N THR A 427 6.45 16.26 -8.10
CA THR A 427 6.72 16.32 -9.55
C THR A 427 8.22 16.52 -9.78
N LYS A 428 8.66 16.38 -11.03
CA LYS A 428 10.04 16.67 -11.41
C LYS A 428 10.42 18.12 -11.14
N ASP A 429 9.57 19.05 -11.54
CA ASP A 429 9.85 20.49 -11.43
C ASP A 429 9.90 20.91 -9.95
N TYR A 430 8.96 20.41 -9.14
CA TYR A 430 8.98 20.63 -7.71
C TYR A 430 10.24 20.04 -7.06
N TYR A 431 10.63 18.80 -7.40
CA TYR A 431 11.82 18.14 -6.85
C TYR A 431 13.08 19.00 -7.04
N PHE A 432 13.30 19.54 -8.24
CA PHE A 432 14.46 20.39 -8.50
C PHE A 432 14.36 21.76 -7.82
N ALA A 433 13.15 22.33 -7.72
CA ALA A 433 12.95 23.60 -7.02
C ALA A 433 13.31 23.52 -5.51
N ILE A 434 13.08 22.36 -4.89
CA ILE A 434 13.35 22.15 -3.45
C ILE A 434 14.68 21.44 -3.16
N PHE A 435 15.45 21.07 -4.19
CA PHE A 435 16.66 20.27 -4.00
C PHE A 435 17.68 21.02 -3.14
N GLY A 436 18.07 20.43 -2.00
CA GLY A 436 19.00 21.06 -1.06
C GLY A 436 18.42 22.21 -0.22
N LYS A 437 17.11 22.47 -0.30
CA LYS A 437 16.44 23.56 0.43
C LYS A 437 15.99 23.12 1.84
N THR A 438 16.06 24.02 2.80
CA THR A 438 15.56 23.81 4.18
C THR A 438 14.25 24.53 4.46
N THR A 439 13.80 25.39 3.54
CA THR A 439 12.53 26.12 3.57
C THR A 439 12.03 26.33 2.14
N ILE A 440 10.73 26.52 1.96
CA ILE A 440 10.09 26.74 0.66
C ILE A 440 9.08 27.88 0.76
N SER A 441 8.95 28.66 -0.31
CA SER A 441 7.90 29.66 -0.45
C SER A 441 6.57 28.99 -0.84
N PRO A 442 5.40 29.54 -0.42
CA PRO A 442 4.10 28.99 -0.78
C PRO A 442 3.91 28.80 -2.29
N GLU A 443 4.43 29.70 -3.10
CA GLU A 443 4.31 29.69 -4.57
C GLU A 443 5.01 28.48 -5.19
N THR A 444 6.07 27.94 -4.55
CA THR A 444 6.76 26.74 -5.03
C THR A 444 5.83 25.54 -5.03
N ARG A 445 4.85 25.49 -4.10
CA ARG A 445 3.86 24.40 -4.04
C ARG A 445 2.93 24.35 -5.25
N ASN A 446 2.87 25.40 -6.07
CA ASN A 446 2.15 25.37 -7.34
C ASN A 446 2.76 24.39 -8.36
N LEU A 447 4.02 23.96 -8.17
CA LEU A 447 4.66 22.95 -9.01
C LEU A 447 4.28 21.51 -8.63
N LEU A 448 3.58 21.31 -7.50
CA LEU A 448 3.07 20.00 -7.11
C LEU A 448 1.96 19.53 -8.07
N ALA A 449 1.79 18.21 -8.18
CA ALA A 449 0.67 17.63 -8.91
C ALA A 449 -0.67 18.08 -8.30
N ILE A 450 -1.79 18.00 -9.04
CA ILE A 450 -3.09 18.41 -8.50
C ILE A 450 -3.45 17.61 -7.24
N ASP A 451 -4.06 18.30 -6.27
CA ASP A 451 -4.55 17.66 -5.06
C ASP A 451 -5.78 16.82 -5.35
N ARG A 452 -5.79 15.58 -4.85
CA ARG A 452 -6.91 14.65 -4.99
C ARG A 452 -7.35 14.24 -3.58
N PRO A 453 -8.19 15.04 -2.90
CA PRO A 453 -8.62 14.74 -1.54
C PRO A 453 -9.37 13.41 -1.49
N LEU A 454 -9.13 12.62 -0.43
CA LEU A 454 -9.73 11.30 -0.25
C LEU A 454 -11.21 11.40 0.17
N THR A 455 -11.54 12.39 1.01
CA THR A 455 -12.82 12.52 1.71
C THR A 455 -13.65 13.74 1.28
N GLU A 456 -13.01 14.80 0.80
CA GLU A 456 -13.71 16.03 0.40
C GLU A 456 -13.94 16.09 -1.12
N THR A 457 -15.02 16.76 -1.54
CA THR A 457 -15.16 17.19 -2.93
C THR A 457 -14.22 18.35 -3.16
N GLY A 458 -13.16 18.14 -3.93
CA GLY A 458 -12.25 19.22 -4.28
C GLY A 458 -13.01 20.39 -4.89
N THR A 459 -12.65 21.61 -4.51
CA THR A 459 -13.29 22.82 -5.04
C THR A 459 -12.63 23.22 -6.36
N PHE A 460 -13.42 23.31 -7.42
CA PHE A 460 -12.92 23.74 -8.73
C PHE A 460 -12.78 25.27 -8.77
N THR A 461 -11.61 25.79 -8.41
CA THR A 461 -11.37 27.23 -8.22
C THR A 461 -10.70 27.94 -9.40
N LYS A 462 -10.00 27.20 -10.26
CA LYS A 462 -9.12 27.75 -11.31
C LYS A 462 -9.60 27.43 -12.72
N GLU A 463 -10.89 27.63 -13.01
CA GLU A 463 -11.49 27.30 -14.31
C GLU A 463 -10.75 27.91 -15.52
N THR A 464 -10.14 29.09 -15.35
CA THR A 464 -9.40 29.79 -16.41
C THR A 464 -8.17 29.04 -16.92
N GLU A 465 -7.64 28.08 -16.14
CA GLU A 465 -6.51 27.22 -16.51
C GLU A 465 -6.93 26.01 -17.38
N TYR A 466 -8.22 25.89 -17.69
CA TYR A 466 -8.80 24.72 -18.37
C TYR A 466 -9.52 25.11 -19.68
N ASN A 467 -9.64 24.12 -20.57
CA ASN A 467 -10.47 24.17 -21.77
C ASN A 467 -11.78 23.40 -21.53
N ARG A 468 -12.91 24.07 -21.70
CA ARG A 468 -14.24 23.48 -21.51
C ARG A 468 -14.74 22.83 -22.80
N ARG A 469 -15.30 21.62 -22.68
CA ARG A 469 -15.97 20.89 -23.76
C ARG A 469 -17.19 20.15 -23.21
N ASN A 470 -18.31 20.19 -23.92
CA ASN A 470 -19.48 19.37 -23.55
C ASN A 470 -19.24 17.91 -23.94
N ILE A 471 -19.55 16.97 -23.04
CA ILE A 471 -19.36 15.52 -23.26
C ILE A 471 -20.69 14.75 -23.30
N GLY A 472 -21.81 15.42 -23.10
CA GLY A 472 -23.13 14.85 -23.16
C GLY A 472 -24.20 15.81 -22.68
N TYR A 473 -25.38 15.69 -23.27
CA TYR A 473 -26.58 16.43 -22.91
C TYR A 473 -27.83 15.65 -23.31
N TYR A 474 -28.76 15.50 -22.37
CA TYR A 474 -30.11 15.00 -22.59
C TYR A 474 -31.11 16.08 -22.16
N ASP A 475 -31.84 16.62 -23.12
CA ASP A 475 -32.95 17.57 -22.92
C ASP A 475 -34.32 16.89 -22.83
N PHE A 476 -34.37 15.57 -23.07
CA PHE A 476 -35.55 14.72 -23.03
C PHE A 476 -36.76 15.16 -23.89
N GLU A 477 -36.55 16.08 -24.84
CA GLU A 477 -37.61 16.56 -25.73
C GLU A 477 -38.02 15.53 -26.79
N GLN A 478 -37.07 14.69 -27.20
CA GLN A 478 -37.27 13.61 -28.16
C GLN A 478 -37.29 12.24 -27.46
N PRO A 479 -38.44 11.54 -27.41
CA PRO A 479 -38.55 10.25 -26.76
C PRO A 479 -37.71 9.19 -27.46
N ASP A 480 -36.92 8.44 -26.70
CA ASP A 480 -36.33 7.19 -27.18
C ASP A 480 -37.45 6.17 -27.43
N THR A 481 -37.48 5.60 -28.65
CA THR A 481 -38.44 4.58 -29.08
C THR A 481 -38.56 3.39 -28.12
N ASN A 482 -37.48 3.03 -27.41
CA ASN A 482 -37.47 1.91 -26.46
C ASN A 482 -37.90 2.30 -25.04
N ARG A 483 -38.05 3.60 -24.74
CA ARG A 483 -38.37 4.13 -23.40
C ARG A 483 -39.51 5.15 -23.42
N TYR A 484 -40.34 5.14 -24.46
CA TYR A 484 -41.37 6.14 -24.71
C TYR A 484 -42.31 6.37 -23.50
N GLN A 485 -42.64 5.31 -22.75
CA GLN A 485 -43.56 5.37 -21.60
C GLN A 485 -43.02 6.18 -20.41
N ASN A 486 -41.72 6.48 -20.40
CA ASN A 486 -41.05 7.24 -19.35
C ASN A 486 -40.94 8.73 -19.68
N TYR A 487 -41.43 9.19 -20.83
CA TYR A 487 -41.45 10.62 -21.17
C TYR A 487 -42.81 11.21 -20.78
N VAL A 488 -42.81 12.26 -19.97
CA VAL A 488 -44.03 12.94 -19.51
C VAL A 488 -43.97 14.40 -19.91
N ALA A 489 -45.05 14.92 -20.50
CA ALA A 489 -45.15 16.33 -20.83
C ALA A 489 -45.38 17.17 -19.56
N ASP A 490 -44.51 18.16 -19.32
CA ASP A 490 -44.69 19.20 -18.31
C ASP A 490 -45.07 20.51 -19.01
N SER A 491 -46.14 21.14 -18.53
CA SER A 491 -46.66 22.42 -19.02
C SER A 491 -45.66 23.59 -18.97
N LEU A 492 -44.58 23.50 -18.19
CA LEU A 492 -43.56 24.56 -18.04
C LEU A 492 -42.18 24.22 -18.65
N HIS A 493 -41.83 22.93 -18.78
CA HIS A 493 -40.49 22.47 -19.19
C HIS A 493 -40.48 21.57 -20.44
N GLY A 494 -41.59 21.45 -21.18
CA GLY A 494 -41.63 20.59 -22.37
C GLY A 494 -41.84 19.13 -22.00
N LYS A 495 -40.85 18.25 -22.23
CA LYS A 495 -40.93 16.83 -21.81
C LYS A 495 -39.84 16.48 -20.81
N ALA A 496 -40.25 15.87 -19.71
CA ALA A 496 -39.35 15.36 -18.68
C ALA A 496 -39.28 13.84 -18.71
N PHE A 497 -38.18 13.30 -18.18
CA PHE A 497 -38.00 11.86 -18.01
C PHE A 497 -38.44 11.42 -16.62
N ARG A 498 -39.37 10.48 -16.55
CA ARG A 498 -39.95 9.91 -15.33
C ARG A 498 -39.14 8.70 -14.87
N LEU A 499 -38.66 8.79 -13.64
CA LEU A 499 -38.05 7.68 -12.89
C LEU A 499 -39.02 7.18 -11.82
N ASP A 500 -39.15 5.87 -11.69
CA ASP A 500 -40.00 5.20 -10.70
C ASP A 500 -39.51 3.75 -10.45
N GLU A 501 -40.30 2.92 -9.78
CA GLU A 501 -39.95 1.53 -9.49
C GLU A 501 -39.59 0.69 -10.75
N SER A 502 -40.21 1.00 -11.90
CA SER A 502 -39.94 0.28 -13.15
C SER A 502 -38.67 0.77 -13.85
N MET A 503 -38.25 2.00 -13.57
CA MET A 503 -37.10 2.64 -14.19
C MET A 503 -36.34 3.50 -13.17
N GLY A 504 -35.52 2.83 -12.36
CA GLY A 504 -34.71 3.47 -11.33
C GLY A 504 -33.47 4.21 -11.85
N PHE A 505 -33.15 4.15 -13.14
CA PHE A 505 -31.95 4.78 -13.71
C PHE A 505 -32.28 5.61 -14.95
N SER A 506 -31.70 6.81 -15.04
CA SER A 506 -31.75 7.62 -16.26
C SER A 506 -30.91 7.01 -17.39
N PRO A 507 -31.02 7.50 -18.64
CA PRO A 507 -29.95 7.37 -19.62
C PRO A 507 -28.61 7.85 -19.03
N GLU A 508 -27.51 7.20 -19.42
CA GLU A 508 -26.17 7.56 -18.98
C GLU A 508 -25.47 8.46 -20.01
N ILE A 509 -24.77 9.50 -19.54
CA ILE A 509 -23.68 10.11 -20.29
C ILE A 509 -22.45 9.25 -20.04
N ARG A 510 -21.89 8.67 -21.11
CA ARG A 510 -20.78 7.73 -21.01
C ARG A 510 -19.66 8.07 -21.97
N THR A 511 -18.43 7.99 -21.49
CA THR A 511 -17.21 8.12 -22.29
C THR A 511 -16.08 7.34 -21.62
N THR A 512 -14.89 7.27 -22.22
CA THR A 512 -13.67 6.74 -21.58
C THR A 512 -12.86 7.87 -20.95
N TYR A 513 -11.88 7.55 -20.10
CA TYR A 513 -10.93 8.57 -19.63
C TYR A 513 -10.21 9.26 -20.80
N SER A 514 -9.75 8.51 -21.80
CA SER A 514 -9.18 9.05 -23.06
C SER A 514 -10.17 9.93 -23.83
N GLY A 515 -11.46 9.65 -23.70
CA GLY A 515 -12.54 10.48 -24.25
C GLY A 515 -12.76 11.77 -23.47
N LEU A 516 -12.38 11.84 -22.18
CA LEU A 516 -12.41 13.05 -21.35
C LEU A 516 -11.20 13.94 -21.59
N THR A 517 -10.00 13.37 -21.50
CA THR A 517 -8.72 14.10 -21.48
C THR A 517 -7.55 13.19 -21.87
N ASN A 518 -6.49 13.79 -22.42
CA ASN A 518 -5.19 13.13 -22.58
C ASN A 518 -4.16 13.60 -21.53
N LYS A 519 -4.59 14.40 -20.55
CA LYS A 519 -3.78 14.93 -19.44
C LYS A 519 -3.87 14.03 -18.20
N ASP A 520 -3.16 14.39 -17.13
CA ASP A 520 -3.13 13.61 -15.88
C ASP A 520 -4.43 13.70 -15.06
N HIS A 521 -5.28 14.68 -15.35
CA HIS A 521 -6.60 14.84 -14.75
C HIS A 521 -7.54 15.62 -15.67
N ALA A 522 -8.83 15.61 -15.31
CA ALA A 522 -9.81 16.58 -15.76
C ALA A 522 -10.82 16.88 -14.64
N TRP A 523 -11.42 18.06 -14.71
CA TRP A 523 -12.62 18.37 -13.94
C TRP A 523 -13.85 18.11 -14.78
N ILE A 524 -14.91 17.63 -14.16
CA ILE A 524 -16.20 17.40 -14.79
C ILE A 524 -17.25 18.19 -14.02
N ARG A 525 -18.00 19.04 -14.71
CA ARG A 525 -19.20 19.67 -14.18
C ARG A 525 -20.41 18.92 -14.70
N ALA A 526 -21.10 18.21 -13.81
CA ALA A 526 -22.35 17.55 -14.13
C ALA A 526 -23.52 18.31 -13.52
N GLY A 527 -24.64 18.37 -14.23
CA GLY A 527 -25.86 18.95 -13.70
C GLY A 527 -27.11 18.31 -14.27
N VAL A 528 -28.20 18.42 -13.51
CA VAL A 528 -29.52 17.90 -13.87
C VAL A 528 -30.58 18.73 -13.15
N ASP A 529 -31.70 18.95 -13.82
CA ASP A 529 -32.90 19.49 -13.20
C ASP A 529 -33.76 18.33 -12.70
N ILE A 530 -34.27 18.41 -11.47
CA ILE A 530 -35.03 17.36 -10.82
C ILE A 530 -36.29 17.96 -10.21
N PHE A 531 -37.43 17.34 -10.48
CA PHE A 531 -38.70 17.60 -9.82
C PHE A 531 -39.02 16.50 -8.83
N ILE A 532 -39.10 16.87 -7.55
CA ILE A 532 -39.56 16.00 -6.47
C ILE A 532 -41.01 16.39 -6.14
N PRO A 533 -42.01 15.49 -6.29
CA PRO A 533 -43.40 15.82 -5.98
C PRO A 533 -43.63 16.23 -4.51
N GLU A 534 -44.66 17.04 -4.26
CA GLU A 534 -45.08 17.35 -2.89
C GLU A 534 -45.42 16.09 -2.10
N GLY A 535 -44.99 16.04 -0.84
CA GLY A 535 -45.24 14.89 0.02
C GLY A 535 -44.39 13.64 -0.28
N TYR A 536 -43.36 13.74 -1.13
CA TYR A 536 -42.37 12.67 -1.32
C TYR A 536 -41.62 12.37 -0.01
N ARG A 537 -41.66 11.11 0.45
CA ARG A 537 -41.07 10.66 1.73
C ARG A 537 -40.03 9.54 1.59
N GLU A 538 -39.69 9.19 0.36
CA GLU A 538 -38.75 8.11 0.07
C GLU A 538 -37.32 8.65 -0.10
N GLU A 539 -36.37 7.77 -0.40
CA GLU A 539 -34.98 8.18 -0.65
C GLU A 539 -34.88 9.06 -1.90
N LEU A 540 -34.27 10.24 -1.75
CA LEU A 540 -34.09 11.19 -2.85
C LEU A 540 -33.20 10.59 -3.96
N PRO A 541 -33.49 10.93 -5.23
CA PRO A 541 -32.66 10.54 -6.37
C PRO A 541 -31.27 11.15 -6.25
N LEU A 542 -30.28 10.41 -6.74
CA LEU A 542 -28.87 10.78 -6.67
C LEU A 542 -28.31 11.00 -8.07
N LEU A 543 -27.64 12.13 -8.30
CA LEU A 543 -26.73 12.31 -9.42
C LEU A 543 -25.44 11.54 -9.12
N VAL A 544 -25.16 10.52 -9.91
CA VAL A 544 -24.00 9.64 -9.77
C VAL A 544 -22.94 9.98 -10.80
N LEU A 545 -21.69 10.08 -10.37
CA LEU A 545 -20.50 10.16 -11.21
C LEU A 545 -19.53 9.06 -10.78
N THR A 546 -19.13 8.19 -11.72
CA THR A 546 -18.25 7.06 -11.37
C THR A 546 -17.42 6.60 -12.56
N PHE A 547 -16.25 6.06 -12.27
CA PHE A 547 -15.53 5.21 -13.21
C PHE A 547 -15.95 3.76 -13.04
N GLU A 548 -15.90 2.98 -14.12
CA GLU A 548 -16.22 1.56 -14.14
C GLU A 548 -15.20 0.80 -14.98
N ARG A 549 -14.85 -0.38 -14.46
CA ARG A 549 -14.01 -1.38 -15.11
C ARG A 549 -14.54 -2.78 -14.80
N LYS A 550 -13.89 -3.81 -15.35
CA LYS A 550 -14.29 -5.23 -15.19
C LYS A 550 -14.49 -5.64 -13.72
N GLU A 551 -13.68 -5.09 -12.81
CA GLU A 551 -13.68 -5.41 -11.38
C GLU A 551 -14.69 -4.59 -10.57
N GLY A 552 -15.38 -3.63 -11.19
CA GLY A 552 -16.41 -2.82 -10.57
C GLY A 552 -16.19 -1.30 -10.71
N ALA A 553 -17.02 -0.55 -9.99
CA ALA A 553 -16.99 0.90 -9.98
C ALA A 553 -15.91 1.45 -9.02
N TYR A 554 -15.27 2.55 -9.40
CA TYR A 554 -14.33 3.29 -8.54
C TYR A 554 -14.41 4.79 -8.78
N GLY A 555 -13.88 5.57 -7.84
CA GLY A 555 -14.04 7.02 -7.87
C GLY A 555 -15.52 7.46 -7.78
N TYR A 556 -16.38 6.60 -7.23
CA TYR A 556 -17.81 6.85 -7.11
C TYR A 556 -18.07 8.08 -6.23
N ARG A 557 -18.91 8.98 -6.74
CA ARG A 557 -19.48 10.11 -6.01
C ARG A 557 -20.95 10.21 -6.36
N SER A 558 -21.77 10.51 -5.36
CA SER A 558 -23.21 10.70 -5.56
C SER A 558 -23.71 11.89 -4.77
N TYR A 559 -24.69 12.58 -5.34
CA TYR A 559 -25.19 13.84 -4.83
C TYR A 559 -26.71 13.87 -4.89
N GLY A 560 -27.34 14.11 -3.75
CA GLY A 560 -28.78 14.33 -3.68
C GLY A 560 -29.11 15.81 -3.89
N ILE A 561 -30.38 16.07 -4.21
CA ILE A 561 -30.91 17.43 -4.22
C ILE A 561 -31.02 17.96 -2.78
N ASP A 562 -30.60 19.20 -2.55
CA ASP A 562 -30.75 19.85 -1.25
C ASP A 562 -32.18 20.38 -1.09
N THR A 563 -32.99 19.67 -0.32
CA THR A 563 -34.39 20.03 -0.08
C THR A 563 -34.58 21.17 0.91
N SER A 564 -33.50 21.66 1.54
CA SER A 564 -33.54 22.91 2.31
C SER A 564 -33.51 24.14 1.39
N ILE A 565 -32.93 24.00 0.21
CA ILE A 565 -32.86 25.03 -0.83
C ILE A 565 -34.03 24.90 -1.81
N TYR A 566 -34.32 23.67 -2.27
CA TYR A 566 -35.37 23.38 -3.24
C TYR A 566 -36.57 22.68 -2.59
N LYS A 567 -37.74 23.31 -2.63
CA LYS A 567 -38.94 22.74 -2.02
C LYS A 567 -39.56 21.67 -2.94
N PRO A 568 -39.97 20.51 -2.41
CA PRO A 568 -40.81 19.56 -3.15
C PRO A 568 -42.05 20.26 -3.75
N GLY A 569 -42.45 19.84 -4.94
CA GLY A 569 -43.45 20.52 -5.77
C GLY A 569 -42.87 21.53 -6.76
N GLN A 570 -41.55 21.75 -6.75
CA GLN A 570 -40.85 22.64 -7.68
C GLN A 570 -39.66 21.93 -8.31
N TRP A 571 -39.27 22.41 -9.50
CA TRP A 571 -38.02 22.02 -10.13
C TRP A 571 -36.84 22.59 -9.34
N GLY A 572 -35.86 21.75 -9.04
CA GLY A 572 -34.59 22.16 -8.49
C GLY A 572 -33.43 21.60 -9.29
N LYS A 573 -32.23 22.07 -8.99
CA LYS A 573 -31.03 21.74 -9.78
C LYS A 573 -29.94 21.15 -8.90
N ILE A 574 -29.42 20.01 -9.34
CA ILE A 574 -28.15 19.47 -8.84
C ILE A 574 -27.07 19.91 -9.82
N GLN A 575 -26.00 20.53 -9.32
CA GLN A 575 -24.81 20.81 -10.12
C GLN A 575 -23.56 20.59 -9.27
N VAL A 576 -22.65 19.79 -9.77
CA VAL A 576 -21.48 19.34 -9.01
C VAL A 576 -20.24 19.32 -9.88
N ASP A 577 -19.11 19.64 -9.25
CA ASP A 577 -17.78 19.51 -9.85
C ASP A 577 -17.10 18.25 -9.30
N TYR A 578 -16.50 17.51 -10.21
CA TYR A 578 -15.87 16.23 -9.94
C TYR A 578 -14.48 16.21 -10.56
N LEU A 579 -13.46 16.01 -9.71
CA LEU A 579 -12.09 15.78 -10.15
C LEU A 579 -11.89 14.29 -10.43
N THR A 580 -11.36 13.96 -11.60
CA THR A 580 -11.00 12.57 -11.93
C THR A 580 -10.04 11.98 -10.89
N PRO A 581 -10.27 10.74 -10.41
CA PRO A 581 -9.38 10.06 -9.49
C PRO A 581 -8.06 9.72 -10.19
N ASN A 582 -7.12 9.10 -9.47
CA ASN A 582 -6.02 8.43 -10.15
C ASN A 582 -6.61 7.24 -10.94
N ILE A 583 -6.65 7.38 -12.26
CA ILE A 583 -7.22 6.36 -13.14
C ILE A 583 -6.28 5.18 -13.31
N ARG A 584 -6.86 3.98 -13.40
CA ARG A 584 -6.09 2.74 -13.58
C ARG A 584 -5.80 2.48 -15.05
N SER A 585 -6.72 2.81 -15.94
CA SER A 585 -6.54 2.73 -17.39
C SER A 585 -7.20 3.92 -18.07
N ASN A 586 -6.62 4.36 -19.19
CA ASN A 586 -7.22 5.38 -20.06
C ASN A 586 -8.50 4.88 -20.74
N ASP A 587 -8.71 3.56 -20.78
CA ASP A 587 -9.90 2.93 -21.37
C ASP A 587 -11.02 2.70 -20.35
N ASP A 588 -10.80 3.02 -19.07
CA ASP A 588 -11.84 2.89 -18.05
C ASP A 588 -13.01 3.84 -18.38
N PHE A 589 -14.23 3.34 -18.25
CA PHE A 589 -15.43 4.09 -18.60
C PHE A 589 -15.79 5.05 -17.49
N PHE A 590 -16.07 6.29 -17.85
CA PHE A 590 -16.71 7.27 -16.99
C PHE A 590 -18.20 7.36 -17.30
N LYS A 591 -19.02 7.40 -16.27
CA LYS A 591 -20.48 7.42 -16.36
C LYS A 591 -21.08 8.51 -15.48
N ILE A 592 -22.12 9.15 -16.00
CA ILE A 592 -22.99 10.07 -15.26
C ILE A 592 -24.44 9.68 -15.51
N TYR A 593 -25.20 9.49 -14.44
CA TYR A 593 -26.62 9.13 -14.50
C TYR A 593 -27.33 9.48 -13.19
N ILE A 594 -28.66 9.44 -13.21
CA ILE A 594 -29.50 9.56 -12.02
C ILE A 594 -29.88 8.16 -11.53
N TRP A 595 -29.68 7.94 -10.24
CA TRP A 595 -30.15 6.74 -9.53
C TRP A 595 -31.29 7.10 -8.61
N HIS A 596 -32.49 6.69 -9.01
CA HIS A 596 -33.70 6.75 -8.20
C HIS A 596 -33.84 5.47 -7.38
N ARG A 597 -34.00 5.62 -6.06
CA ARG A 597 -34.07 4.51 -5.10
C ARG A 597 -35.46 4.33 -4.49
N GLY A 598 -36.35 5.30 -4.73
CA GLY A 598 -37.75 5.19 -4.36
C GLY A 598 -38.61 4.52 -5.44
N LYS A 599 -39.86 4.28 -5.08
CA LYS A 599 -40.92 3.72 -5.92
C LYS A 599 -41.79 4.82 -6.51
N SER A 600 -42.06 5.87 -5.74
CA SER A 600 -42.86 7.02 -6.20
C SER A 600 -42.15 7.76 -7.35
N PRO A 601 -42.91 8.29 -8.33
CA PRO A 601 -42.33 8.93 -9.50
C PRO A 601 -41.60 10.22 -9.14
N VAL A 602 -40.45 10.43 -9.77
CA VAL A 602 -39.74 11.71 -9.84
C VAL A 602 -39.45 12.03 -11.30
N PHE A 603 -39.25 13.30 -11.62
CA PHE A 603 -39.01 13.72 -13.00
C PHE A 603 -37.66 14.41 -13.07
N ILE A 604 -36.95 14.17 -14.17
CA ILE A 604 -35.66 14.79 -14.44
C ILE A 604 -35.67 15.45 -15.81
N ASP A 605 -34.87 16.49 -15.94
CA ASP A 605 -34.64 17.19 -17.19
C ASP A 605 -33.20 17.73 -17.27
N ASN A 606 -32.74 18.11 -18.47
CA ASN A 606 -31.47 18.79 -18.72
C ASN A 606 -30.23 18.12 -18.10
N LEU A 607 -30.14 16.79 -18.19
CA LEU A 607 -28.95 16.06 -17.74
C LEU A 607 -27.77 16.42 -18.65
N LYS A 608 -26.79 17.15 -18.10
CA LYS A 608 -25.65 17.69 -18.85
C LYS A 608 -24.34 17.41 -18.15
N ALA A 609 -23.28 17.21 -18.94
CA ALA A 609 -21.92 17.17 -18.44
C ALA A 609 -20.93 17.94 -19.34
N ASP A 610 -20.10 18.74 -18.70
CA ASP A 610 -18.97 19.43 -19.33
C ASP A 610 -17.65 18.95 -18.72
N VAL A 611 -16.67 18.64 -19.55
CA VAL A 611 -15.29 18.38 -19.15
C VAL A 611 -14.46 19.66 -19.24
N PHE A 612 -13.55 19.83 -18.29
CA PHE A 612 -12.57 20.89 -18.22
C PHE A 612 -11.18 20.22 -18.22
N GLU A 613 -10.51 20.27 -19.37
CA GLU A 613 -9.18 19.69 -19.59
C GLU A 613 -8.08 20.73 -19.30
N PRO A 614 -7.01 20.38 -18.57
CA PRO A 614 -5.90 21.31 -18.31
C PRO A 614 -5.27 21.84 -19.60
N ARG A 615 -4.96 23.15 -19.64
CA ARG A 615 -4.28 23.77 -20.79
C ARG A 615 -2.81 23.41 -20.93
N TYR A 616 -2.16 22.97 -19.84
CA TYR A 616 -0.74 22.69 -19.76
C TYR A 616 -0.42 21.21 -20.00
#